data_AF-A0A3B8ZGK2-F1
#
_entry.id   AF-A0A3B8ZGK2-F1
#
_cell.length_a   1.000
_cell.length_b   1.000
_cell.length_c   1.000
_cell.angle_alpha   90.00
_cell.angle_beta   90.00
_cell.angle_gamma   90.00
#
_symmetry.space_group_name_H-M   'P 1'
#
loop_
_entity.id
_entity.type
_entity.pdbx_description
1 polymer ?
#
loop_
_entity_poly.entity_id
_entity_poly.type
_entity_poly.pdbx_seq_one_letter_code
_entity_poly.pdbx_strand_id
1 'polypeptide(L)'
;MLNDLCRILFVLVFVSSAHAANIVCLTVNDPDNYQAVSFLSEFSDQELRAEGHRVTIVQGNHPKPTDFPGLIEVIPEADLLVVFVRRATPPIQQLDAIKRHWYSGKPLLGIRTANHAFIPMP
;
A
#
# COMPACT_ATOMS: atom_id res chain seq x y z
N MET A 1 44.20 -37.94 18.84
CA MET A 1 43.56 -38.31 17.57
C MET A 1 42.19 -38.87 17.90
N LEU A 2 41.04 -38.41 17.41
CA LEU A 2 40.70 -37.33 16.50
C LEU A 2 39.15 -37.21 16.64
N ASN A 3 38.67 -36.03 17.01
CA ASN A 3 37.36 -35.42 16.74
C ASN A 3 36.10 -36.12 17.27
N ASP A 4 35.44 -35.56 18.31
CA ASP A 4 34.53 -34.41 18.18
C ASP A 4 33.59 -34.52 16.97
N LEU A 5 32.48 -35.22 17.15
CA LEU A 5 31.31 -35.04 16.29
C LEU A 5 30.05 -34.84 17.14
N CYS A 6 30.15 -33.82 17.98
CA CYS A 6 29.03 -33.14 18.60
C CYS A 6 28.11 -32.68 17.45
N ARG A 7 27.04 -33.43 17.18
CA ARG A 7 25.99 -33.07 16.22
C ARG A 7 25.20 -31.89 16.79
N ILE A 8 25.78 -30.69 16.70
CA ILE A 8 25.08 -29.44 16.92
C ILE A 8 24.16 -29.24 15.72
N LEU A 9 22.90 -29.64 15.86
CA LEU A 9 21.82 -29.23 14.98
C LEU A 9 21.56 -27.75 15.27
N PHE A 10 22.27 -26.86 14.58
CA PHE A 10 22.04 -25.43 14.65
C PHE A 10 20.77 -25.12 13.84
N VAL A 11 19.61 -25.14 14.51
CA VAL A 11 18.38 -24.59 13.93
C VAL A 11 18.59 -23.08 13.86
N LEU A 12 19.00 -22.60 12.68
CA LEU A 12 18.96 -21.19 12.32
C LEU A 12 17.48 -20.78 12.28
N VAL A 13 16.96 -20.36 13.43
CA VAL A 13 15.73 -19.57 13.49
C VAL A 13 16.11 -18.22 12.86
N PHE A 14 15.91 -18.10 11.55
CA PHE A 14 15.82 -16.80 10.91
C PHE A 14 14.58 -16.11 11.51
N VAL A 15 14.78 -15.37 12.60
CA VAL A 15 13.84 -14.32 12.98
C VAL A 15 13.93 -13.29 11.87
N SER A 16 13.12 -13.48 10.83
CA SER A 16 12.95 -12.46 9.80
C SER A 16 12.29 -11.28 10.50
N SER A 17 13.08 -10.32 10.95
CA SER A 17 12.55 -8.98 11.24
C SER A 17 11.85 -8.55 9.96
N ALA A 18 10.52 -8.42 10.00
CA ALA A 18 9.79 -7.87 8.89
C ALA A 18 10.38 -6.47 8.65
N HIS A 19 10.93 -6.26 7.44
CA HIS A 19 11.47 -4.96 7.10
C HIS A 19 10.33 -3.93 7.19
N ALA A 20 10.64 -2.73 7.70
CA ALA A 20 9.72 -1.60 7.73
C ALA A 20 9.31 -1.22 6.31
N ALA A 21 8.20 -1.81 5.84
CA ALA A 21 7.65 -1.59 4.51
C ALA A 21 7.21 -0.13 4.29
N ASN A 22 7.40 0.35 3.07
CA ASN A 22 6.77 1.55 2.53
C ASN A 22 5.36 1.21 2.03
N ILE A 23 4.32 1.62 2.75
CA ILE A 23 2.93 1.39 2.39
C ILE A 23 2.34 2.68 1.83
N VAL A 24 1.87 2.64 0.58
CA VAL A 24 1.14 3.76 -0.03
C VAL A 24 -0.34 3.43 -0.04
N CYS A 25 -1.16 4.28 0.57
CA CYS A 25 -2.60 4.11 0.66
C CYS A 25 -3.31 5.15 -0.21
N LEU A 26 -4.06 4.71 -1.22
CA LEU A 26 -4.96 5.56 -1.99
C LEU A 26 -6.33 5.64 -1.31
N THR A 27 -6.83 6.85 -1.15
CA THR A 27 -8.17 7.10 -0.60
C THR A 27 -8.81 8.31 -1.25
N VAL A 28 -10.13 8.41 -1.15
CA VAL A 28 -10.88 9.60 -1.56
C VAL A 28 -11.92 9.92 -0.49
N ASN A 29 -12.16 11.22 -0.28
CA ASN A 29 -13.30 11.66 0.50
C ASN A 29 -14.56 11.54 -0.36
N ASP A 30 -15.37 10.51 -0.10
CA ASP A 30 -16.68 10.27 -0.71
C ASP A 30 -17.62 9.78 0.42
N PRO A 31 -18.82 10.38 0.59
CA PRO A 31 -19.73 10.03 1.68
C PRO A 31 -20.13 8.54 1.74
N ASP A 32 -20.16 7.84 0.60
CA ASP A 32 -20.46 6.42 0.55
C ASP A 32 -19.19 5.54 0.55
N ASN A 33 -18.01 6.12 0.69
CA ASN A 33 -16.74 5.40 0.81
C ASN A 33 -16.34 5.18 2.27
N TYR A 34 -17.31 4.85 3.13
CA TYR A 34 -17.08 4.36 4.50
C TYR A 34 -16.13 5.20 5.37
N GLN A 35 -16.11 6.53 5.18
CA GLN A 35 -15.15 7.42 5.84
C GLN A 35 -13.68 6.95 5.67
N ALA A 36 -13.34 6.46 4.46
CA ALA A 36 -12.05 5.83 4.16
C ALA A 36 -10.84 6.67 4.55
N VAL A 37 -10.94 8.01 4.48
CA VAL A 37 -9.87 8.91 4.90
C VAL A 37 -9.61 8.78 6.40
N SER A 38 -10.65 8.96 7.24
CA SER A 38 -10.53 8.85 8.69
C SER A 38 -10.10 7.46 9.13
N PHE A 39 -10.73 6.41 8.56
CA PHE A 39 -10.37 5.03 8.84
C PHE A 39 -8.90 4.75 8.51
N LEU A 40 -8.43 5.11 7.31
CA LEU A 40 -7.03 4.86 6.94
C LEU A 40 -6.07 5.66 7.80
N SER A 41 -6.41 6.89 8.19
CA SER A 41 -5.57 7.67 9.10
C SER A 41 -5.40 6.95 10.44
N GLU A 42 -6.50 6.60 11.08
CA GLU A 42 -6.50 5.95 12.40
C GLU A 42 -5.84 4.57 12.35
N PHE A 43 -6.21 3.73 11.38
CA PHE A 43 -5.62 2.41 11.18
C PHE A 43 -4.12 2.48 10.87
N SER A 44 -3.69 3.48 10.08
CA SER A 44 -2.28 3.65 9.77
C SER A 44 -1.47 3.99 11.01
N ASP A 45 -1.99 4.81 11.92
CA ASP A 45 -1.29 5.17 13.16
C ASP A 45 -1.28 4.03 14.17
N GLN A 46 -2.43 3.40 14.40
CA GLN A 46 -2.62 2.41 15.46
C GLN A 46 -2.00 1.05 15.12
N GLU A 47 -2.04 0.65 13.85
CA GLU A 47 -1.66 -0.71 13.45
C GLU A 47 -0.39 -0.69 12.59
N LEU A 48 -0.34 0.12 11.53
CA LEU A 48 0.77 0.02 10.56
C LEU A 48 2.05 0.72 11.06
N ARG A 49 1.94 1.97 11.51
CA ARG A 49 3.09 2.74 12.02
C ARG A 49 3.54 2.23 13.38
N ALA A 50 2.62 1.72 14.21
CA ALA A 50 2.95 1.08 15.47
C ALA A 50 3.84 -0.17 15.28
N GLU A 51 3.61 -0.94 14.21
CA GLU A 51 4.45 -2.07 13.79
C GLU A 51 5.73 -1.63 13.01
N GLY A 52 5.99 -0.31 12.94
CA GLY A 52 7.21 0.25 12.36
C GLY A 52 7.18 0.48 10.85
N HIS A 53 6.04 0.28 10.17
CA HIS A 53 5.92 0.59 8.74
C HIS A 53 5.90 2.09 8.46
N ARG A 54 6.40 2.49 7.29
CA ARG A 54 6.25 3.86 6.79
C ARG A 54 4.98 3.92 5.95
N VAL A 55 4.04 4.76 6.33
CA VAL A 55 2.76 4.88 5.63
C VAL A 55 2.59 6.27 5.02
N THR A 56 2.30 6.31 3.73
CA THR A 56 1.94 7.52 2.98
C THR A 56 0.49 7.41 2.50
N ILE A 57 -0.36 8.32 2.96
CA ILE A 57 -1.76 8.40 2.51
C ILE A 57 -1.83 9.43 1.38
N VAL A 58 -2.27 8.97 0.21
CA VAL A 58 -2.53 9.81 -0.95
C VAL A 58 -4.04 9.97 -1.09
N GLN A 59 -4.53 11.15 -0.75
CA GLN A 59 -5.93 11.49 -0.87
C GLN A 59 -6.21 12.11 -2.25
N GLY A 60 -7.12 11.48 -3.00
CA GLY A 60 -7.54 11.97 -4.31
C GLY A 60 -8.70 12.95 -4.28
N ASN A 61 -9.20 13.30 -5.46
CA ASN A 61 -10.19 14.36 -5.71
C ASN A 61 -9.71 15.77 -5.35
N HIS A 62 -8.40 15.99 -5.43
CA HIS A 62 -7.77 17.29 -5.22
C HIS A 62 -6.57 17.42 -6.17
N PRO A 63 -6.23 18.61 -6.72
CA PRO A 63 -7.12 19.76 -6.88
C PRO A 63 -8.26 19.50 -7.88
N LYS A 64 -8.21 18.40 -8.65
CA LYS A 64 -9.22 18.05 -9.66
C LYS A 64 -9.95 16.75 -9.29
N PRO A 65 -11.18 16.54 -9.78
CA PRO A 65 -11.85 15.25 -9.66
C PRO A 65 -10.95 14.11 -10.14
N THR A 66 -10.96 13.02 -9.39
CA THR A 66 -10.21 11.77 -9.64
C THR A 66 -8.69 11.85 -9.68
N ASP A 67 -8.11 13.05 -9.49
CA ASP A 67 -6.67 13.25 -9.39
C ASP A 67 -6.14 12.83 -8.01
N PHE A 68 -4.96 12.21 -7.95
CA PHE A 68 -4.25 11.79 -6.74
C PHE A 68 -2.87 12.47 -6.66
N PRO A 69 -2.78 13.69 -6.10
CA PRO A 69 -1.52 14.45 -6.04
C PRO A 69 -0.46 13.74 -5.23
N GLY A 70 0.80 13.79 -5.70
CA GLY A 70 1.91 13.14 -5.02
C GLY A 70 2.02 11.64 -5.31
N LEU A 71 1.05 11.02 -6.02
CA LEU A 71 1.08 9.58 -6.26
C LEU A 71 2.29 9.15 -7.09
N ILE A 72 2.62 9.88 -8.15
CA ILE A 72 3.68 9.51 -9.10
C ILE A 72 5.05 9.50 -8.39
N GLU A 73 5.22 10.36 -7.40
CA GLU A 73 6.43 10.56 -6.62
C GLU A 73 6.63 9.44 -5.60
N VAL A 74 5.55 8.96 -4.96
CA VAL A 74 5.65 8.02 -3.82
C VAL A 74 5.47 6.55 -4.21
N ILE A 75 4.74 6.25 -5.28
CA ILE A 75 4.47 4.86 -5.69
C ILE A 75 5.71 4.04 -6.10
N PRO A 76 6.80 4.60 -6.69
CA PRO A 76 7.97 3.79 -7.05
C PRO A 76 8.62 3.12 -5.84
N GLU A 77 8.60 3.81 -4.69
CA GLU A 77 9.18 3.36 -3.42
C GLU A 77 8.24 2.46 -2.61
N ALA A 78 6.99 2.30 -3.03
CA ALA A 78 6.01 1.49 -2.32
C ALA A 78 6.41 0.01 -2.34
N ASP A 79 6.40 -0.63 -1.19
CA ASP A 79 6.47 -2.09 -1.06
C ASP A 79 5.06 -2.70 -1.13
N LEU A 80 4.04 -1.92 -0.75
CA LEU A 80 2.62 -2.28 -0.84
C LEU A 80 1.81 -1.06 -1.28
N LEU A 81 0.91 -1.28 -2.26
CA LEU A 81 -0.13 -0.33 -2.62
C LEU A 81 -1.47 -0.77 -2.05
N VAL A 82 -2.09 0.05 -1.20
CA VAL A 82 -3.45 -0.14 -0.71
C VAL A 82 -4.41 0.75 -1.50
N VAL A 83 -5.48 0.19 -2.04
CA VAL A 83 -6.53 0.92 -2.77
C VAL A 83 -7.82 0.86 -1.96
N PHE A 84 -8.18 1.98 -1.34
CA PHE A 84 -9.47 2.18 -0.66
C PHE A 84 -10.21 3.37 -1.29
N VAL A 85 -10.51 3.19 -2.57
CA VAL A 85 -11.07 4.22 -3.44
C VAL A 85 -12.41 3.75 -4.00
N ARG A 86 -13.37 4.67 -4.07
CA ARG A 86 -14.66 4.46 -4.75
C ARG A 86 -14.79 5.44 -5.91
N ARG A 87 -15.04 4.93 -7.13
CA ARG A 87 -15.44 5.71 -8.33
C ARG A 87 -14.55 6.92 -8.64
N ALA A 88 -13.24 6.79 -8.49
CA ALA A 88 -12.27 7.82 -8.85
C ALA A 88 -11.18 7.21 -9.72
N THR A 89 -11.37 7.27 -11.04
CA THR A 89 -10.41 6.78 -12.03
C THR A 89 -9.25 7.77 -12.18
N PRO A 90 -8.01 7.42 -11.80
CA PRO A 90 -6.88 8.32 -11.90
C PRO A 90 -6.62 8.76 -13.35
N PRO A 91 -6.09 9.98 -13.59
CA PRO A 91 -5.51 10.36 -14.87
C PRO A 91 -4.53 9.30 -15.40
N ILE A 92 -4.41 9.21 -16.73
CA ILE A 92 -3.67 8.13 -17.40
C ILE A 92 -2.24 7.94 -16.85
N GLN A 93 -1.54 9.04 -16.53
CA GLN A 93 -0.18 9.01 -15.99
C GLN A 93 -0.10 8.34 -14.61
N GLN A 94 -1.08 8.61 -13.74
CA GLN A 94 -1.19 7.99 -12.41
C GLN A 94 -1.64 6.53 -12.53
N LEU A 95 -2.58 6.23 -13.43
CA LEU A 95 -3.00 4.86 -13.69
C LEU A 95 -1.84 4.00 -14.23
N ASP A 96 -1.01 4.56 -15.12
CA ASP A 96 0.18 3.88 -15.63
C ASP A 96 1.24 3.69 -14.54
N ALA A 97 1.32 4.58 -13.54
CA ALA A 97 2.16 4.37 -12.37
C ALA A 97 1.68 3.18 -11.52
N ILE A 98 0.37 3.07 -11.29
CA ILE A 98 -0.24 1.92 -10.61
C ILE A 98 0.02 0.61 -11.38
N LYS A 99 -0.14 0.63 -12.71
CA LYS A 99 0.18 -0.53 -13.56
C LYS A 99 1.65 -0.92 -13.45
N ARG A 100 2.58 0.06 -13.47
CA ARG A 100 4.02 -0.21 -13.31
C ARG A 100 4.33 -0.87 -11.98
N HIS A 101 3.72 -0.41 -10.88
CA HIS A 101 3.83 -1.06 -9.57
C HIS A 101 3.39 -2.53 -9.65
N TRP A 102 2.18 -2.78 -10.17
CA TRP A 102 1.63 -4.13 -10.33
C TRP A 102 2.51 -5.05 -11.21
N TYR A 103 2.91 -4.58 -12.39
CA TYR A 103 3.73 -5.37 -13.33
C TYR A 103 5.15 -5.63 -12.83
N SER A 104 5.64 -4.86 -11.85
CA SER A 104 6.93 -5.13 -11.20
C SER A 104 6.87 -6.30 -10.20
N GLY A 105 5.69 -6.89 -9.98
CA GLY A 105 5.48 -8.00 -9.05
C GLY A 105 5.27 -7.57 -7.60
N LYS A 106 5.13 -6.26 -7.35
CA LYS A 106 4.85 -5.71 -6.02
C LYS A 106 3.38 -5.89 -5.64
N PRO A 107 3.07 -6.18 -4.36
CA PRO A 107 1.71 -6.45 -3.93
C PRO A 107 0.81 -5.21 -4.00
N LEU A 108 -0.47 -5.47 -4.28
CA LEU A 108 -1.57 -4.51 -4.27
C LEU A 108 -2.74 -5.09 -3.48
N LEU A 109 -3.23 -4.35 -2.48
CA LEU A 109 -4.37 -4.72 -1.65
C LEU A 109 -5.56 -3.79 -1.95
N GLY A 110 -6.68 -4.36 -2.41
CA GLY A 110 -7.94 -3.63 -2.51
C GLY A 110 -8.79 -3.81 -1.25
N ILE A 111 -9.21 -2.71 -0.63
CA ILE A 111 -10.17 -2.69 0.48
C ILE A 111 -11.55 -2.31 -0.06
N ARG A 112 -12.63 -2.74 0.61
CA ARG A 112 -14.03 -2.56 0.20
C ARG A 112 -14.27 -1.24 -0.57
N THR A 113 -14.90 -1.44 -1.72
CA THR A 113 -15.15 -0.54 -2.88
C THR A 113 -14.04 -0.49 -3.93
N ALA A 114 -12.87 -1.09 -3.69
CA ALA A 114 -11.85 -1.26 -4.74
C ALA A 114 -12.36 -1.97 -6.00
N ASN A 115 -13.37 -2.84 -5.86
CA ASN A 115 -14.05 -3.51 -6.96
C ASN A 115 -14.79 -2.56 -7.93
N HIS A 116 -14.98 -1.30 -7.52
CA HIS A 116 -15.53 -0.19 -8.31
C HIS A 116 -14.65 1.07 -8.17
N ALA A 117 -13.35 0.91 -7.89
CA ALA A 117 -12.45 2.04 -7.70
C ALA A 117 -12.36 2.90 -8.98
N PHE A 118 -12.12 2.24 -10.12
CA PHE A 118 -11.87 2.89 -11.40
C PHE A 118 -13.03 2.59 -12.34
N ILE A 119 -14.05 3.45 -12.32
CA ILE A 119 -15.11 3.45 -13.32
C ILE A 119 -14.77 4.57 -14.30
N PRO A 120 -14.29 4.25 -15.52
CA PRO A 120 -14.10 5.27 -16.54
C PRO A 120 -15.47 5.89 -16.82
N MET A 121 -15.58 7.20 -16.60
CA MET A 121 -16.75 7.93 -17.06
C MET A 121 -16.69 7.97 -18.60
N PRO A 122 -17.81 7.70 -19.30
CA PRO A 122 -17.87 7.83 -20.76
C PRO A 122 -17.54 9.24 -21.24
#